data_AF-A0A3D4HUA7-F1
#
_entry.id   AF-A0A3D4HUA7-F1
#
_cell.length_a   1.000
_cell.length_b   1.000
_cell.length_c   1.000
_cell.angle_alpha   90.00
_cell.angle_beta   90.00
_cell.angle_gamma   90.00
#
_symmetry.space_group_name_H-M   'P 1'
#
loop_
_entity.id
_entity.type
_entity.pdbx_description
1 polymer ?
#
loop_
_entity_poly.entity_id
_entity_poly.type
_entity_poly.pdbx_seq_one_letter_code
_entity_poly.pdbx_strand_id
1 'polypeptide(L)'
;MKTRQYPFNLIADYIYEYYKLTEDTPFEILEIDAKDLIIPERIDLTVKYYFIQCRETGDNLAFAEELYTKHIEAFTDGMYLEFGNKEKNSIQKYIDTFCNLMDDMKQNGFHPEISLIPVGKENVLLDGAHRAAIAAYFGQKVKVIRFQHLSVCFNHKYFRKHLLEEKYIEFMVKEYCKLKQNTYMVFLWPRAYKYRAIVMNRLGQNGSKFIYSNKVKIPFEQFFPLVYQIYQREPWVGNEQNHYRGALKKAQLCYEKEGRMKIFVIEGIAPSQISQVKADIRKELGLKKNSLHITDKKEETLEALDIIMSIGKSKDINGRLIANDINKTLAMKKRLRNIYARCILSIKKRLGIPV
;
A
#
# COMPACT_ATOMS: atom_id res chain seq x y z
N MET A 1 31.81 19.82 -10.81
CA MET A 1 31.05 19.34 -9.63
C MET A 1 32.06 18.85 -8.61
N LYS A 2 31.98 19.28 -7.35
CA LYS A 2 32.76 18.63 -6.29
C LYS A 2 32.22 17.21 -6.16
N THR A 3 32.99 16.21 -6.56
CA THR A 3 32.71 14.81 -6.24
C THR A 3 32.65 14.71 -4.73
N ARG A 4 31.48 14.34 -4.18
CA ARG A 4 31.33 14.16 -2.74
C ARG A 4 32.27 13.07 -2.23
N GLN A 5 32.55 13.06 -0.93
CA GLN A 5 33.33 11.96 -0.36
C GLN A 5 32.47 10.72 -0.17
N TYR A 6 33.12 9.56 -0.05
CA TYR A 6 32.44 8.33 0.34
C TYR A 6 31.81 8.49 1.73
N PRO A 7 30.55 8.05 1.94
CA PRO A 7 29.69 7.29 1.01
C PRO A 7 28.74 8.14 0.16
N PHE A 8 28.75 9.47 0.31
CA PHE A 8 27.81 10.38 -0.35
C PHE A 8 27.99 10.49 -1.87
N ASN A 9 29.12 10.03 -2.42
CA ASN A 9 29.31 9.89 -3.86
C ASN A 9 28.54 8.72 -4.49
N LEU A 10 28.02 7.78 -3.69
CA LEU A 10 27.28 6.60 -4.17
C LEU A 10 25.75 6.76 -4.07
N ILE A 11 25.27 7.96 -3.73
CA ILE A 11 23.85 8.32 -3.75
C ILE A 11 23.63 9.51 -4.69
N ALA A 12 22.41 9.65 -5.20
CA ALA A 12 22.08 10.69 -6.16
C ALA A 12 22.19 12.11 -5.55
N ASP A 13 22.64 13.08 -6.36
CA ASP A 13 22.90 14.45 -5.89
C ASP A 13 21.69 15.13 -5.24
N TYR A 14 20.51 14.89 -5.81
CA TYR A 14 19.28 15.48 -5.31
C TYR A 14 18.90 14.96 -3.92
N ILE A 15 19.31 13.74 -3.52
CA ILE A 15 19.03 13.22 -2.17
C ILE A 15 19.80 14.03 -1.13
N TYR A 16 21.07 14.29 -1.41
CA TYR A 16 21.90 15.12 -0.54
C TYR A 16 21.34 16.54 -0.42
N GLU A 17 20.94 17.15 -1.55
CA GLU A 17 20.40 18.51 -1.59
C GLU A 17 19.01 18.61 -0.93
N TYR A 18 18.10 17.70 -1.27
CA TYR A 18 16.71 17.72 -0.80
C TYR A 18 16.61 17.53 0.71
N TYR A 19 17.38 16.58 1.25
CA TYR A 19 17.42 16.31 2.69
C TYR A 19 18.45 17.16 3.45
N LYS A 20 19.18 18.05 2.76
CA LYS A 20 20.21 18.92 3.34
C LYS A 20 21.24 18.13 4.14
N LEU A 21 21.70 17.03 3.56
CA LEU A 21 22.76 16.22 4.14
C LEU A 21 24.07 17.01 4.16
N THR A 22 24.91 16.68 5.12
CA THR A 22 26.26 17.23 5.30
C THR A 22 27.22 16.08 5.57
N GLU A 23 28.53 16.32 5.48
CA GLU A 23 29.53 15.30 5.83
C GLU A 23 29.41 14.83 7.30
N ASP A 24 28.88 15.69 8.18
CA ASP A 24 28.64 15.39 9.60
C ASP A 24 27.30 14.67 9.85
N THR A 25 26.48 14.46 8.82
CA THR A 25 25.16 13.84 8.99
C THR A 25 25.31 12.37 9.38
N PRO A 26 24.80 11.93 10.55
CA PRO A 26 24.96 10.55 10.98
C PRO A 26 24.28 9.56 10.02
N PHE A 27 25.02 8.52 9.66
CA PHE A 27 24.55 7.44 8.82
C PHE A 27 25.10 6.08 9.29
N GLU A 28 24.46 5.01 8.83
CA GLU A 28 24.99 3.64 8.92
C GLU A 28 24.89 2.96 7.56
N ILE A 29 25.84 2.08 7.24
CA ILE A 29 25.83 1.31 5.99
C ILE A 29 25.65 -0.16 6.35
N LEU A 30 24.64 -0.79 5.75
CA LEU A 30 24.24 -2.16 6.08
C LEU A 30 23.89 -2.93 4.83
N GLU A 31 24.04 -4.25 4.88
CA GLU A 31 23.49 -5.17 3.89
C GLU A 31 22.15 -5.72 4.40
N ILE A 32 21.11 -5.68 3.57
CA ILE A 32 19.74 -6.08 3.94
C ILE A 32 19.15 -6.92 2.80
N ASP A 33 18.32 -7.91 3.12
CA ASP A 33 17.48 -8.58 2.12
C ASP A 33 16.53 -7.56 1.50
N ALA A 34 16.52 -7.44 0.17
CA ALA A 34 15.69 -6.44 -0.49
C ALA A 34 14.19 -6.63 -0.25
N LYS A 35 13.72 -7.86 0.06
CA LYS A 35 12.31 -8.11 0.44
C LYS A 35 11.91 -7.43 1.75
N ASP A 36 12.87 -7.14 2.63
CA ASP A 36 12.63 -6.41 3.87
C ASP A 36 12.43 -4.91 3.65
N LEU A 37 12.78 -4.39 2.47
CA LEU A 37 12.52 -2.99 2.07
C LEU A 37 11.09 -2.78 1.56
N ILE A 38 10.36 -3.86 1.25
CA ILE A 38 8.93 -3.80 0.92
C ILE A 38 8.15 -3.67 2.23
N ILE A 39 7.84 -2.43 2.62
CA ILE A 39 7.17 -2.09 3.87
C ILE A 39 5.87 -1.30 3.62
N PRO A 40 4.96 -1.17 4.61
CA PRO A 40 3.66 -0.51 4.41
C PRO A 40 3.77 0.97 4.00
N GLU A 41 4.81 1.66 4.46
CA GLU A 41 5.14 3.04 4.09
C GLU A 41 5.58 3.18 2.63
N ARG A 42 5.94 2.08 1.98
CA ARG A 42 6.38 1.99 0.58
C ARG A 42 5.54 1.00 -0.21
N ILE A 43 4.21 1.05 -0.01
CA ILE A 43 3.26 0.18 -0.73
C ILE A 43 3.41 0.30 -2.25
N ASP A 44 3.98 1.40 -2.75
CA ASP A 44 4.33 1.60 -4.16
C ASP A 44 5.32 0.60 -4.75
N LEU A 45 6.12 -0.07 -3.92
CA LEU A 45 7.04 -1.11 -4.37
C LEU A 45 6.31 -2.33 -4.92
N THR A 46 5.08 -2.60 -4.47
CA THR A 46 4.30 -3.74 -4.97
C THR A 46 3.91 -3.56 -6.43
N VAL A 47 3.72 -2.33 -6.91
CA VAL A 47 3.50 -2.03 -8.33
C VAL A 47 4.72 -2.41 -9.15
N LYS A 48 5.91 -2.03 -8.68
CA LYS A 48 7.19 -2.31 -9.37
C LYS A 48 7.48 -3.81 -9.36
N TYR A 49 7.30 -4.46 -8.22
CA TYR A 49 7.43 -5.92 -8.08
C TYR A 49 6.48 -6.66 -9.04
N TYR A 50 5.20 -6.26 -9.08
CA TYR A 50 4.21 -6.85 -9.97
C TYR A 50 4.57 -6.65 -11.45
N PHE A 51 5.05 -5.46 -11.82
CA PHE A 51 5.55 -5.20 -13.18
C PHE A 51 6.70 -6.14 -13.56
N ILE A 52 7.68 -6.30 -12.67
CA ILE A 52 8.80 -7.23 -12.88
C ILE A 52 8.28 -8.64 -13.08
N GLN A 53 7.39 -9.11 -12.19
CA GLN A 53 6.78 -10.43 -12.30
C GLN A 53 6.09 -10.64 -13.64
N CYS A 54 5.23 -9.71 -14.07
CA CYS A 54 4.50 -9.81 -15.33
C CYS A 54 5.43 -9.81 -16.55
N ARG A 55 6.53 -9.05 -16.52
CA ARG A 55 7.52 -9.09 -17.60
C ARG A 55 8.26 -10.42 -17.64
N GLU A 56 8.58 -10.99 -16.48
CA GLU A 56 9.30 -12.25 -16.37
C GLU A 56 8.44 -13.47 -16.74
N THR A 57 7.13 -13.44 -16.44
CA THR A 57 6.22 -14.54 -16.80
C THR A 57 5.54 -14.36 -18.16
N GLY A 58 5.46 -13.14 -18.68
CA GLY A 58 4.69 -12.80 -19.88
C GLY A 58 3.20 -12.61 -19.64
N ASP A 59 2.72 -12.79 -18.41
CA ASP A 59 1.29 -12.73 -18.07
C ASP A 59 0.86 -11.33 -17.61
N ASN A 60 -0.33 -10.90 -18.04
CA ASN A 60 -0.97 -9.65 -17.59
C ASN A 60 -0.14 -8.37 -17.82
N LEU A 61 0.82 -8.39 -18.76
CA LEU A 61 1.72 -7.26 -19.01
C LEU A 61 0.97 -5.95 -19.30
N ALA A 62 -0.11 -6.00 -20.08
CA ALA A 62 -0.93 -4.82 -20.38
C ALA A 62 -1.51 -4.17 -19.10
N PHE A 63 -2.00 -4.98 -18.15
CA PHE A 63 -2.50 -4.46 -16.89
C PHE A 63 -1.36 -3.96 -15.98
N ALA A 64 -0.20 -4.63 -16.00
CA ALA A 64 0.97 -4.19 -15.25
C ALA A 64 1.48 -2.84 -15.74
N GLU A 65 1.55 -2.62 -17.06
CA GLU A 65 1.89 -1.33 -17.67
C GLU A 65 0.88 -0.23 -17.33
N GLU A 66 -0.43 -0.56 -17.38
CA GLU A 66 -1.51 0.35 -16.97
C GLU A 66 -1.33 0.77 -15.51
N LEU A 67 -1.18 -0.21 -14.60
CA LEU A 67 -1.01 0.02 -13.16
C LEU A 67 0.25 0.85 -12.89
N TYR A 68 1.39 0.49 -13.49
CA TYR A 68 2.65 1.22 -13.35
C TYR A 68 2.50 2.66 -13.83
N THR A 69 1.86 2.88 -14.98
CA THR A 69 1.59 4.22 -15.52
C THR A 69 0.73 5.04 -14.58
N LYS A 70 -0.39 4.50 -14.09
CA LYS A 70 -1.29 5.19 -13.16
C LYS A 70 -0.62 5.50 -11.83
N HIS A 71 0.23 4.59 -11.36
CA HIS A 71 1.05 4.80 -10.17
C HIS A 71 2.05 5.95 -10.37
N ILE A 72 2.82 5.97 -11.48
CA ILE A 72 3.78 7.05 -11.76
C ILE A 72 3.07 8.39 -11.96
N GLU A 73 1.91 8.40 -12.62
CA GLU A 73 1.06 9.59 -12.74
C GLU A 73 0.68 10.14 -11.36
N ALA A 74 0.23 9.28 -10.44
CA ALA A 74 -0.10 9.69 -9.07
C ALA A 74 1.15 10.17 -8.30
N PHE A 75 2.29 9.50 -8.48
CA PHE A 75 3.53 9.81 -7.78
C PHE A 75 4.15 11.14 -8.20
N THR A 76 3.99 11.51 -9.46
CA THR A 76 4.57 12.72 -10.08
C THR A 76 3.56 13.85 -10.24
N ASP A 77 2.38 13.75 -9.64
CA ASP A 77 1.26 14.68 -9.82
C ASP A 77 0.98 14.99 -11.32
N GLY A 78 1.00 13.93 -12.14
CA GLY A 78 0.75 13.97 -13.58
C GLY A 78 1.80 14.70 -14.41
N MET A 79 2.92 15.07 -13.80
CA MET A 79 4.01 15.78 -14.48
C MET A 79 4.97 14.84 -15.20
N TYR A 80 5.04 13.58 -14.79
CA TYR A 80 6.03 12.61 -15.27
C TYR A 80 7.47 13.13 -15.21
N LEU A 81 7.76 14.01 -14.25
CA LEU A 81 9.11 14.50 -13.96
C LEU A 81 9.63 13.75 -12.75
N GLU A 82 10.78 13.09 -12.87
CA GLU A 82 11.47 12.51 -11.73
C GLU A 82 12.27 13.61 -11.02
N PHE A 83 12.16 13.71 -9.69
CA PHE A 83 13.01 14.61 -8.93
C PHE A 83 14.48 14.25 -9.19
N GLY A 84 15.28 15.23 -9.61
CA GLY A 84 16.69 15.03 -9.93
C GLY A 84 17.01 14.49 -11.33
N ASN A 85 16.04 14.06 -12.14
CA ASN A 85 16.27 13.66 -13.54
C ASN A 85 15.35 14.40 -14.52
N LYS A 86 15.88 15.49 -15.11
CA LYS A 86 15.15 16.35 -16.05
C LYS A 86 14.87 15.68 -17.40
N GLU A 87 15.60 14.62 -17.76
CA GLU A 87 15.46 13.93 -19.04
C GLU A 87 14.35 12.89 -19.03
N LYS A 88 14.01 12.35 -17.85
CA LYS A 88 12.91 11.40 -17.66
C LYS A 88 11.59 12.14 -17.50
N ASN A 89 11.06 12.55 -18.66
CA ASN A 89 9.90 13.45 -18.79
C ASN A 89 8.71 12.84 -19.54
N SER A 90 8.72 11.52 -19.77
CA SER A 90 7.62 10.78 -20.39
C SER A 90 7.47 9.40 -19.77
N ILE A 91 6.25 8.86 -19.78
CA ILE A 91 6.01 7.51 -19.26
C ILE A 91 6.84 6.43 -19.99
N GLN A 92 7.06 6.58 -21.30
CA GLN A 92 7.87 5.64 -22.06
C GLN A 92 9.30 5.58 -21.52
N LYS A 93 9.93 6.73 -21.26
CA LYS A 93 11.26 6.78 -20.65
C LYS A 93 11.29 6.16 -19.26
N TYR A 94 10.22 6.28 -18.49
CA TYR A 94 10.11 5.58 -17.19
C TYR A 94 10.11 4.06 -17.35
N ILE A 95 9.42 3.55 -18.36
CA ILE A 95 9.33 2.11 -18.65
C ILE A 95 10.67 1.62 -19.20
N ASP A 96 11.22 2.26 -20.24
CA ASP A 96 12.49 1.87 -20.87
C ASP A 96 13.64 1.84 -19.87
N THR A 97 13.76 2.90 -19.05
CA THR A 97 14.78 2.97 -17.99
C THR A 97 14.61 1.83 -16.98
N PHE A 98 13.36 1.51 -16.63
CA PHE A 98 13.10 0.44 -15.67
C PHE A 98 13.43 -0.93 -16.26
N CYS A 99 13.01 -1.21 -17.50
CA CYS A 99 13.32 -2.42 -18.23
C CYS A 99 14.84 -2.64 -18.37
N ASN A 100 15.59 -1.60 -18.78
CA ASN A 100 17.05 -1.69 -18.89
C ASN A 100 17.71 -2.01 -17.54
N LEU A 101 17.24 -1.38 -16.46
CA LEU A 101 17.74 -1.65 -15.11
C LEU A 101 17.39 -3.08 -14.66
N MET A 102 16.22 -3.60 -15.03
CA MET A 102 15.83 -4.98 -14.75
C MET A 102 16.77 -5.96 -15.46
N ASP A 103 17.04 -5.74 -16.74
CA ASP A 103 17.91 -6.61 -17.55
C ASP A 103 19.34 -6.62 -16.99
N ASP A 104 19.88 -5.45 -16.64
CA ASP A 104 21.20 -5.31 -16.01
C ASP A 104 21.27 -6.03 -14.65
N MET A 105 20.36 -5.73 -13.72
CA MET A 105 20.38 -6.32 -12.38
C MET A 105 20.05 -7.82 -12.37
N LYS A 106 19.34 -8.32 -13.38
CA LYS A 106 19.12 -9.76 -13.57
C LYS A 106 20.41 -10.47 -13.97
N GLN A 107 21.21 -9.85 -14.83
CA GLN A 107 22.46 -10.42 -15.32
C GLN A 107 23.61 -10.25 -14.32
N ASN A 108 23.74 -9.06 -13.74
CA ASN A 108 24.93 -8.64 -13.00
C ASN A 108 24.68 -8.49 -11.48
N GLY A 109 23.42 -8.48 -11.04
CA GLY A 109 23.06 -8.27 -9.64
C GLY A 109 23.08 -6.79 -9.21
N PHE A 110 23.01 -6.56 -7.90
CA PHE A 110 23.16 -5.22 -7.33
C PHE A 110 24.64 -4.86 -7.15
N HIS A 111 25.03 -3.67 -7.61
CA HIS A 111 26.41 -3.15 -7.58
C HIS A 111 26.64 -2.13 -6.45
N PRO A 112 27.00 -2.56 -5.22
CA PRO A 112 27.18 -1.67 -4.06
C PRO A 112 28.34 -0.68 -4.20
N GLU A 113 29.29 -0.94 -5.10
CA GLU A 113 30.41 -0.08 -5.45
C GLU A 113 30.01 1.08 -6.37
N ILE A 114 28.88 0.96 -7.07
CA ILE A 114 28.33 1.97 -7.98
C ILE A 114 27.23 2.77 -7.29
N SER A 115 26.39 2.12 -6.48
CA SER A 115 25.26 2.79 -5.85
C SER A 115 24.90 2.18 -4.49
N LEU A 116 24.60 3.05 -3.53
CA LEU A 116 23.92 2.68 -2.29
C LEU A 116 22.44 3.07 -2.38
N ILE A 117 21.59 2.30 -1.70
CA ILE A 117 20.15 2.63 -1.58
C ILE A 117 19.94 3.48 -0.31
N PRO A 118 19.58 4.76 -0.41
CA PRO A 118 19.33 5.57 0.77
C PRO A 118 17.99 5.21 1.41
N VAL A 119 18.02 4.94 2.71
CA VAL A 119 16.86 4.63 3.53
C VAL A 119 16.79 5.55 4.75
N GLY A 120 15.58 5.78 5.24
CA GLY A 120 15.33 6.52 6.46
C GLY A 120 15.09 5.61 7.66
N LYS A 121 14.40 6.15 8.66
CA LYS A 121 13.85 5.42 9.80
C LYS A 121 13.12 4.15 9.36
N GLU A 122 13.39 3.04 10.05
CA GLU A 122 12.77 1.73 9.77
C GLU A 122 12.92 1.26 8.31
N ASN A 123 14.06 1.58 7.68
CA ASN A 123 14.38 1.21 6.29
C ASN A 123 13.43 1.77 5.24
N VAL A 124 12.69 2.84 5.54
CA VAL A 124 11.85 3.48 4.52
C VAL A 124 12.72 4.03 3.39
N LEU A 125 12.55 3.50 2.18
CA LEU A 125 13.32 3.95 1.01
C LEU A 125 13.11 5.45 0.75
N LEU A 126 14.21 6.19 0.69
CA LEU A 126 14.24 7.60 0.29
C LEU A 126 14.46 7.74 -1.22
N ASP A 127 15.20 6.79 -1.81
CA ASP A 127 15.44 6.62 -3.25
C ASP A 127 15.69 5.13 -3.56
N GLY A 128 15.88 4.78 -4.84
CA GLY A 128 16.27 3.44 -5.27
C GLY A 128 15.10 2.46 -5.32
N ALA A 129 13.87 2.95 -5.46
CA ALA A 129 12.65 2.14 -5.45
C ALA A 129 12.66 1.03 -6.51
N HIS A 130 13.13 1.34 -7.73
CA HIS A 130 13.26 0.34 -8.79
C HIS A 130 14.34 -0.69 -8.47
N ARG A 131 15.54 -0.26 -8.05
CA ARG A 131 16.63 -1.16 -7.62
C ARG A 131 16.20 -2.10 -6.51
N ALA A 132 15.53 -1.57 -5.48
CA ALA A 132 15.02 -2.36 -4.37
C ALA A 132 13.97 -3.38 -4.81
N ALA A 133 13.01 -2.99 -5.67
CA ALA A 133 11.98 -3.91 -6.16
C ALA A 133 12.57 -5.04 -7.03
N ILE A 134 13.55 -4.73 -7.88
CA ILE A 134 14.26 -5.71 -8.73
C ILE A 134 15.03 -6.71 -7.86
N ALA A 135 15.86 -6.19 -6.95
CA ALA A 135 16.60 -7.04 -6.03
C ALA A 135 15.66 -7.92 -5.19
N ALA A 136 14.53 -7.38 -4.72
CA ALA A 136 13.55 -8.14 -3.94
C ALA A 136 12.91 -9.28 -4.76
N TYR A 137 12.61 -9.04 -6.02
CA TYR A 137 12.05 -10.05 -6.92
C TYR A 137 13.04 -11.21 -7.16
N PHE A 138 14.30 -10.89 -7.44
CA PHE A 138 15.36 -11.88 -7.67
C PHE A 138 15.96 -12.47 -6.38
N GLY A 139 15.44 -12.12 -5.20
CA GLY A 139 15.95 -12.64 -3.92
C GLY A 139 17.36 -12.18 -3.58
N GLN A 140 17.77 -11.01 -4.06
CA GLN A 140 19.08 -10.43 -3.84
C GLN A 140 19.09 -9.58 -2.57
N LYS A 141 20.28 -9.47 -1.96
CA LYS A 141 20.56 -8.47 -0.93
C LYS A 141 21.02 -7.16 -1.57
N VAL A 142 20.85 -6.07 -0.84
CA VAL A 142 21.30 -4.73 -1.25
C VAL A 142 22.05 -4.03 -0.14
N LYS A 143 22.96 -3.15 -0.52
CA LYS A 143 23.67 -2.27 0.43
C LYS A 143 22.93 -0.94 0.55
N VAL A 144 22.52 -0.63 1.77
CA VAL A 144 21.79 0.59 2.10
C VAL A 144 22.67 1.57 2.86
N ILE A 145 22.39 2.87 2.71
CA ILE A 145 22.86 3.92 3.61
C ILE A 145 21.66 4.47 4.37
N ARG A 146 21.63 4.29 5.68
CA ARG A 146 20.49 4.64 6.53
C ARG A 146 20.72 5.96 7.27
N PHE A 147 19.75 6.85 7.14
CA PHE A 147 19.64 8.12 7.86
C PHE A 147 18.47 8.06 8.84
N GLN A 148 18.73 7.69 10.10
CA GLN A 148 17.70 7.38 11.11
C GLN A 148 16.71 8.54 11.39
N HIS A 149 17.11 9.79 11.11
CA HIS A 149 16.31 10.99 11.33
C HIS A 149 15.37 11.33 10.16
N LEU A 150 15.52 10.67 9.00
CA LEU A 150 14.70 10.91 7.81
C LEU A 150 13.55 9.92 7.70
N SER A 151 12.43 10.35 7.15
CA SER A 151 11.30 9.48 6.89
C SER A 151 10.41 10.02 5.77
N VAL A 152 9.79 9.11 5.03
CA VAL A 152 8.77 9.40 4.02
C VAL A 152 7.60 8.43 4.19
N CYS A 153 6.47 8.69 3.55
CA CYS A 153 5.33 7.77 3.61
C CYS A 153 4.53 7.81 2.31
N PHE A 154 4.80 6.84 1.45
CA PHE A 154 4.10 6.59 0.19
C PHE A 154 3.15 5.40 0.35
N ASN A 155 2.26 5.46 1.34
CA ASN A 155 1.27 4.41 1.63
C ASN A 155 -0.05 4.61 0.86
N HIS A 156 -1.06 3.77 1.13
CA HIS A 156 -2.37 3.88 0.48
C HIS A 156 -3.03 5.28 0.62
N LYS A 157 -2.81 5.98 1.74
CA LYS A 157 -3.37 7.32 1.96
C LYS A 157 -2.69 8.37 1.08
N TYR A 158 -1.38 8.23 0.87
CA TYR A 158 -0.64 9.04 -0.09
C TYR A 158 -1.29 8.87 -1.47
N PHE A 159 -1.36 7.65 -2.00
CA PHE A 159 -1.92 7.44 -3.34
C PHE A 159 -3.39 7.84 -3.49
N ARG A 160 -4.21 7.64 -2.45
CA ARG A 160 -5.59 8.14 -2.43
C ARG A 160 -5.65 9.67 -2.50
N LYS A 161 -4.81 10.37 -1.73
CA LYS A 161 -4.65 11.83 -1.81
C LYS A 161 -4.15 12.24 -3.20
N HIS A 162 -3.31 11.42 -3.81
CA HIS A 162 -2.75 11.59 -5.15
C HIS A 162 -3.67 11.09 -6.28
N LEU A 163 -4.95 10.84 -5.99
CA LEU A 163 -6.02 10.50 -6.96
C LEU A 163 -5.75 9.22 -7.76
N LEU A 164 -4.97 8.28 -7.21
CA LEU A 164 -4.95 6.91 -7.70
C LEU A 164 -6.32 6.27 -7.39
N GLU A 165 -6.90 5.58 -8.37
CA GLU A 165 -8.20 4.93 -8.22
C GLU A 165 -8.14 3.83 -7.16
N GLU A 166 -9.21 3.70 -6.37
CA GLU A 166 -9.25 2.76 -5.24
C GLU A 166 -9.00 1.31 -5.69
N LYS A 167 -9.44 0.92 -6.89
CA LYS A 167 -9.17 -0.41 -7.46
C LYS A 167 -7.67 -0.74 -7.56
N TYR A 168 -6.83 0.24 -7.86
CA TYR A 168 -5.37 0.04 -7.94
C TYR A 168 -4.75 0.03 -6.55
N ILE A 169 -5.25 0.87 -5.62
CA ILE A 169 -4.80 0.86 -4.23
C ILE A 169 -5.11 -0.50 -3.58
N GLU A 170 -6.33 -0.99 -3.77
CA GLU A 170 -6.77 -2.31 -3.34
C GLU A 170 -5.89 -3.41 -3.93
N PHE A 171 -5.61 -3.36 -5.24
CA PHE A 171 -4.69 -4.28 -5.90
C PHE A 171 -3.29 -4.25 -5.26
N MET A 172 -2.72 -3.07 -5.05
CA MET A 172 -1.40 -2.90 -4.41
C MET A 172 -1.35 -3.51 -3.00
N VAL A 173 -2.45 -3.39 -2.23
CA VAL A 173 -2.58 -3.98 -0.90
C VAL A 173 -2.66 -5.51 -0.99
N LYS A 174 -3.38 -6.06 -1.97
CA LYS A 174 -3.43 -7.51 -2.20
C LYS A 174 -2.07 -8.06 -2.59
N GLU A 175 -1.35 -7.39 -3.51
CA GLU A 175 0.02 -7.78 -3.86
C GLU A 175 0.95 -7.74 -2.64
N TYR A 176 0.82 -6.73 -1.77
CA TYR A 176 1.56 -6.71 -0.51
C TYR A 176 1.28 -7.94 0.36
N CYS A 177 0.01 -8.30 0.52
CA CYS A 177 -0.39 -9.47 1.30
C CYS A 177 0.05 -10.79 0.67
N LYS A 178 0.27 -10.85 -0.65
CA LYS A 178 0.90 -12.02 -1.30
C LYS A 178 2.39 -12.14 -0.94
N LEU A 179 3.09 -11.02 -0.81
CA LEU A 179 4.53 -10.99 -0.50
C LEU A 179 4.84 -11.24 0.97
N LYS A 180 3.93 -10.88 1.88
CA LYS A 180 4.13 -11.00 3.34
C LYS A 180 3.32 -12.14 3.95
N GLN A 181 3.90 -12.84 4.91
CA GLN A 181 3.25 -13.99 5.56
C GLN A 181 2.32 -13.57 6.71
N ASN A 182 2.69 -12.55 7.47
CA ASN A 182 1.99 -12.16 8.69
C ASN A 182 1.05 -10.97 8.45
N THR A 183 0.19 -11.08 7.44
CA THR A 183 -0.81 -10.05 7.10
C THR A 183 -2.21 -10.53 7.43
N TYR A 184 -3.00 -9.62 8.02
CA TYR A 184 -4.33 -9.93 8.53
C TYR A 184 -5.34 -8.87 8.14
N MET A 185 -6.52 -9.31 7.74
CA MET A 185 -7.66 -8.44 7.52
C MET A 185 -8.49 -8.32 8.79
N VAL A 186 -8.69 -7.09 9.24
CA VAL A 186 -9.49 -6.76 10.42
C VAL A 186 -10.83 -6.18 9.97
N PHE A 187 -11.90 -6.84 10.36
CA PHE A 187 -13.26 -6.35 10.26
C PHE A 187 -13.72 -5.85 11.62
N LEU A 188 -13.87 -4.54 11.76
CA LEU A 188 -14.56 -3.94 12.90
C LEU A 188 -16.04 -3.81 12.55
N TRP A 189 -16.85 -4.72 13.10
CA TRP A 189 -18.27 -4.83 12.76
C TRP A 189 -19.07 -3.58 13.15
N PRO A 190 -20.25 -3.36 12.53
CA PRO A 190 -21.03 -2.15 12.79
C PRO A 190 -21.27 -1.83 14.26
N ARG A 191 -21.62 -2.84 15.05
CA ARG A 191 -21.82 -2.72 16.50
C ARG A 191 -20.62 -2.20 17.28
N ALA A 192 -19.41 -2.41 16.77
CA ALA A 192 -18.17 -1.96 17.40
C ALA A 192 -17.54 -0.74 16.74
N TYR A 193 -18.15 -0.15 15.70
CA TYR A 193 -17.56 0.96 14.95
C TYR A 193 -17.21 2.19 15.82
N LYS A 194 -17.99 2.45 16.86
CA LYS A 194 -17.71 3.53 17.82
C LYS A 194 -16.37 3.36 18.56
N TYR A 195 -15.90 2.12 18.72
CA TYR A 195 -14.64 1.78 19.40
C TYR A 195 -13.42 1.72 18.49
N ARG A 196 -13.53 2.16 17.22
CA ARG A 196 -12.45 2.09 16.23
C ARG A 196 -11.10 2.65 16.68
N ALA A 197 -11.08 3.70 17.49
CA ALA A 197 -9.84 4.28 18.00
C ALA A 197 -9.14 3.35 18.99
N ILE A 198 -9.91 2.74 19.91
CA ILE A 198 -9.40 1.76 20.88
C ILE A 198 -8.81 0.56 20.16
N VAL A 199 -9.53 0.00 19.18
CA VAL A 199 -9.06 -1.14 18.39
C VAL A 199 -7.76 -0.81 17.65
N MET A 200 -7.69 0.35 16.99
CA MET A 200 -6.46 0.78 16.30
C MET A 200 -5.29 0.94 17.28
N ASN A 201 -5.52 1.54 18.44
CA ASN A 201 -4.48 1.72 19.46
C ASN A 201 -3.97 0.36 19.97
N ARG A 202 -4.87 -0.59 20.29
CA ARG A 202 -4.46 -1.92 20.74
C ARG A 202 -3.69 -2.71 19.69
N LEU A 203 -4.11 -2.64 18.44
CA LEU A 203 -3.34 -3.26 17.35
C LEU A 203 -1.94 -2.65 17.26
N GLY A 204 -1.82 -1.32 17.31
CA GLY A 204 -0.52 -0.63 17.33
C GLY A 204 0.36 -1.00 18.53
N GLN A 205 -0.21 -1.09 19.74
CA GLN A 205 0.51 -1.53 20.95
C GLN A 205 1.02 -2.97 20.85
N ASN A 206 0.35 -3.83 20.06
CA ASN A 206 0.81 -5.18 19.75
C ASN A 206 1.76 -5.21 18.54
N GLY A 207 2.37 -4.07 18.17
CA GLY A 207 3.36 -3.99 17.09
C GLY A 207 2.78 -4.00 15.68
N SER A 208 1.46 -3.83 15.51
CA SER A 208 0.85 -3.87 14.18
C SER A 208 1.20 -2.63 13.35
N LYS A 209 1.69 -2.85 12.13
CA LYS A 209 1.77 -1.83 11.09
C LYS A 209 0.48 -1.81 10.27
N PHE A 210 -0.03 -0.62 9.95
CA PHE A 210 -1.29 -0.47 9.20
C PHE A 210 -1.01 -0.28 7.70
N ILE A 211 -1.33 -1.30 6.91
CA ILE A 211 -1.15 -1.30 5.45
C ILE A 211 -2.28 -0.55 4.78
N TYR A 212 -3.53 -0.85 5.17
CA TYR A 212 -4.73 -0.33 4.54
C TYR A 212 -5.80 -0.01 5.57
N SER A 213 -6.64 0.98 5.25
CA SER A 213 -7.85 1.26 6.02
C SER A 213 -8.94 1.85 5.14
N ASN A 214 -10.17 1.40 5.36
CA ASN A 214 -11.34 1.96 4.71
C ASN A 214 -12.55 1.99 5.65
N LYS A 215 -13.42 2.99 5.45
CA LYS A 215 -14.72 3.10 6.12
C LYS A 215 -15.77 2.59 5.15
N VAL A 216 -16.58 1.64 5.56
CA VAL A 216 -17.61 1.05 4.72
C VAL A 216 -18.97 1.31 5.38
N LYS A 217 -19.96 1.74 4.59
CA LYS A 217 -21.35 1.81 5.01
C LYS A 217 -22.12 0.78 4.20
N ILE A 218 -22.69 -0.23 4.85
CA ILE A 218 -23.29 -1.38 4.18
C ILE A 218 -24.69 -1.64 4.76
N PRO A 219 -25.74 -1.73 3.92
CA PRO A 219 -27.08 -2.10 4.38
C PRO A 219 -27.11 -3.56 4.84
N PHE A 220 -28.09 -3.94 5.68
CA PHE A 220 -28.11 -5.26 6.31
C PHE A 220 -28.16 -6.40 5.27
N GLU A 221 -28.86 -6.17 4.18
CA GLU A 221 -29.07 -7.08 3.05
C GLU A 221 -27.74 -7.44 2.35
N GLN A 222 -26.76 -6.54 2.37
CA GLN A 222 -25.41 -6.80 1.85
C GLN A 222 -24.45 -7.26 2.96
N PHE A 223 -24.71 -6.87 4.22
CA PHE A 223 -23.91 -7.28 5.37
C PHE A 223 -24.06 -8.77 5.69
N PHE A 224 -25.27 -9.31 5.60
CA PHE A 224 -25.50 -10.74 5.84
C PHE A 224 -24.71 -11.65 4.87
N PRO A 225 -24.74 -11.43 3.54
CA PRO A 225 -23.89 -12.17 2.60
C PRO A 225 -22.40 -12.00 2.87
N LEU A 226 -21.94 -10.80 3.28
CA LEU A 226 -20.54 -10.59 3.70
C LEU A 226 -20.19 -11.49 4.89
N VAL A 227 -21.01 -11.52 5.93
CA VAL A 227 -20.78 -12.39 7.11
C VAL A 227 -20.77 -13.86 6.68
N TYR A 228 -21.71 -14.28 5.82
CA TYR A 228 -21.70 -15.64 5.28
C TYR A 228 -20.38 -15.97 4.59
N GLN A 229 -19.93 -15.15 3.64
CA GLN A 229 -18.70 -15.42 2.88
C GLN A 229 -17.44 -15.47 3.77
N ILE A 230 -17.34 -14.59 4.77
CA ILE A 230 -16.22 -14.58 5.72
C ILE A 230 -16.19 -15.84 6.58
N TYR A 231 -17.35 -16.40 6.93
CA TYR A 231 -17.45 -17.55 7.82
C TYR A 231 -17.84 -18.85 7.11
N GLN A 232 -17.90 -18.90 5.77
CA GLN A 232 -18.55 -20.00 5.02
C GLN A 232 -17.99 -21.40 5.30
N ARG A 233 -16.77 -21.49 5.83
CA ARG A 233 -16.09 -22.75 6.21
C ARG A 233 -16.41 -23.21 7.63
N GLU A 234 -17.13 -22.40 8.41
CA GLU A 234 -17.45 -22.69 9.80
C GLU A 234 -18.72 -23.55 9.91
N PRO A 235 -18.71 -24.66 10.68
CA PRO A 235 -19.86 -25.56 10.79
C PRO A 235 -21.14 -24.89 11.29
N TRP A 236 -21.02 -23.82 12.08
CA TRP A 236 -22.15 -23.13 12.69
C TRP A 236 -22.88 -22.16 11.75
N VAL A 237 -22.33 -21.86 10.57
CA VAL A 237 -22.93 -20.89 9.63
C VAL A 237 -24.31 -21.33 9.12
N GLY A 238 -24.50 -22.62 8.95
CA GLY A 238 -25.69 -23.21 8.35
C GLY A 238 -25.59 -23.36 6.83
N ASN A 239 -26.67 -23.83 6.22
CA ASN A 239 -26.75 -24.17 4.79
C ASN A 239 -28.16 -23.83 4.27
N GLU A 240 -28.43 -24.15 3.00
CA GLU A 240 -29.73 -23.90 2.37
C GLU A 240 -30.90 -24.55 3.14
N GLN A 241 -30.72 -25.77 3.66
CA GLN A 241 -31.75 -26.52 4.39
C GLN A 241 -32.19 -25.82 5.68
N ASN A 242 -31.29 -25.08 6.33
CA ASN A 242 -31.61 -24.29 7.53
C ASN A 242 -31.60 -22.78 7.27
N HIS A 243 -31.67 -22.37 6.00
CA HIS A 243 -31.66 -20.98 5.55
C HIS A 243 -30.52 -20.14 6.16
N TYR A 244 -29.32 -20.73 6.30
CA TYR A 244 -28.13 -20.06 6.81
C TYR A 244 -28.34 -19.37 8.17
N ARG A 245 -29.18 -19.97 9.03
CA ARG A 245 -29.66 -19.37 10.29
C ARG A 245 -28.53 -18.90 11.23
N GLY A 246 -27.39 -19.58 11.19
CA GLY A 246 -26.21 -19.23 11.98
C GLY A 246 -25.54 -17.94 11.52
N ALA A 247 -25.25 -17.82 10.22
CA ALA A 247 -24.75 -16.57 9.64
C ALA A 247 -25.75 -15.42 9.79
N LEU A 248 -27.06 -15.67 9.65
CA LEU A 248 -28.08 -14.65 9.84
C LEU A 248 -28.08 -14.14 11.29
N LYS A 249 -28.10 -15.04 12.27
CA LYS A 249 -27.99 -14.69 13.69
C LYS A 249 -26.70 -13.92 13.98
N LYS A 250 -25.58 -14.34 13.40
CA LYS A 250 -24.30 -13.65 13.55
C LYS A 250 -24.36 -12.23 12.99
N ALA A 251 -24.92 -12.06 11.79
CA ALA A 251 -25.09 -10.77 11.15
C ALA A 251 -25.95 -9.84 12.01
N GLN A 252 -27.11 -10.32 12.51
CA GLN A 252 -27.98 -9.54 13.40
C GLN A 252 -27.26 -9.08 14.68
N LEU A 253 -26.43 -9.94 15.27
CA LEU A 253 -25.68 -9.61 16.48
C LEU A 253 -24.55 -8.59 16.25
N CYS A 254 -23.94 -8.62 15.06
CA CYS A 254 -22.85 -7.73 14.67
C CYS A 254 -23.32 -6.40 14.06
N TYR A 255 -24.55 -6.35 13.55
CA TYR A 255 -25.11 -5.17 12.90
C TYR A 255 -25.58 -4.13 13.93
N GLU A 256 -25.62 -2.87 13.51
CA GLU A 256 -26.06 -1.72 14.29
C GLU A 256 -26.64 -0.70 13.31
N LYS A 257 -27.48 0.23 13.80
CA LYS A 257 -28.12 1.25 12.97
C LYS A 257 -27.09 1.96 12.08
N GLU A 258 -27.45 2.20 10.82
CA GLU A 258 -26.63 2.78 9.74
C GLU A 258 -25.55 1.88 9.10
N GLY A 259 -25.25 0.70 9.66
CA GLY A 259 -24.35 -0.27 9.01
C GLY A 259 -22.93 0.22 8.77
N ARG A 260 -22.45 1.17 9.57
CA ARG A 260 -21.09 1.72 9.45
C ARG A 260 -20.09 0.74 10.04
N MET A 261 -19.15 0.26 9.25
CA MET A 261 -18.05 -0.60 9.70
C MET A 261 -16.70 -0.04 9.27
N LYS A 262 -15.63 -0.58 9.85
CA LYS A 262 -14.27 -0.22 9.46
C LYS A 262 -13.48 -1.47 9.15
N ILE A 263 -12.75 -1.43 8.04
CA ILE A 263 -11.85 -2.50 7.65
C ILE A 263 -10.42 -1.99 7.67
N PHE A 264 -9.50 -2.89 7.99
CA PHE A 264 -8.07 -2.64 7.97
C PHE A 264 -7.32 -3.86 7.45
N VAL A 265 -6.14 -3.61 6.90
CA VAL A 265 -5.13 -4.65 6.71
C VAL A 265 -3.94 -4.27 7.58
N ILE A 266 -3.48 -5.22 8.37
CA ILE A 266 -2.36 -5.05 9.30
C ILE A 266 -1.27 -6.08 9.04
N GLU A 267 -0.06 -5.77 9.48
CA GLU A 267 1.10 -6.67 9.51
C GLU A 267 1.76 -6.62 10.88
N GLY A 268 2.46 -7.70 11.25
CA GLY A 268 3.46 -7.66 12.34
C GLY A 268 3.06 -8.40 13.60
N ILE A 269 1.82 -8.92 13.67
CA ILE A 269 1.43 -9.85 14.74
C ILE A 269 1.93 -11.25 14.38
N ALA A 270 2.58 -11.95 15.31
CA ALA A 270 2.96 -13.34 15.08
C ALA A 270 1.69 -14.22 14.97
N PRO A 271 1.66 -15.25 14.08
CA PRO A 271 0.49 -16.12 13.93
C PRO A 271 -0.01 -16.73 15.26
N SER A 272 0.91 -17.09 16.15
CA SER A 272 0.60 -17.64 17.49
C SER A 272 -0.11 -16.64 18.41
N GLN A 273 0.00 -15.34 18.16
CA GLN A 273 -0.54 -14.28 19.02
C GLN A 273 -1.90 -13.75 18.55
N ILE A 274 -2.33 -14.04 17.31
CA ILE A 274 -3.56 -13.49 16.73
C ILE A 274 -4.80 -13.80 17.58
N SER A 275 -4.91 -15.03 18.09
CA SER A 275 -6.03 -15.42 18.96
C SER A 275 -6.05 -14.65 20.27
N GLN A 276 -4.88 -14.41 20.87
CA GLN A 276 -4.74 -13.64 22.11
C GLN A 276 -5.08 -12.17 21.89
N VAL A 277 -4.54 -11.54 20.84
CA VAL A 277 -4.85 -10.15 20.47
C VAL A 277 -6.35 -9.95 20.24
N LYS A 278 -7.01 -10.90 19.55
CA LYS A 278 -8.47 -10.89 19.41
C LYS A 278 -9.18 -10.95 20.76
N ALA A 279 -8.74 -11.82 21.66
CA ALA A 279 -9.37 -11.99 22.97
C ALA A 279 -9.24 -10.72 23.83
N ASP A 280 -8.07 -10.09 23.85
CA ASP A 280 -7.80 -8.88 24.63
C ASP A 280 -8.65 -7.70 24.17
N ILE A 281 -8.71 -7.47 22.86
CA ILE A 281 -9.58 -6.41 22.32
C ILE A 281 -11.05 -6.74 22.64
N ARG A 282 -11.50 -7.99 22.49
CA ARG A 282 -12.88 -8.38 22.79
C ARG A 282 -13.24 -8.20 24.27
N LYS A 283 -12.30 -8.46 25.18
CA LYS A 283 -12.46 -8.27 26.62
C LYS A 283 -12.65 -6.79 26.94
N GLU A 284 -11.80 -5.92 26.39
CA GLU A 284 -11.90 -4.47 26.58
C GLU A 284 -13.19 -3.88 26.01
N LEU A 285 -13.64 -4.38 24.86
CA LEU A 285 -14.87 -3.88 24.24
C LEU A 285 -16.15 -4.39 24.92
N GLY A 286 -16.09 -5.49 25.68
CA GLY A 286 -17.27 -6.10 26.31
C GLY A 286 -18.29 -6.73 25.33
N LEU A 287 -18.02 -6.73 24.03
CA LEU A 287 -18.93 -7.18 22.96
C LEU A 287 -18.67 -8.62 22.49
N LYS A 288 -17.72 -9.33 23.13
CA LYS A 288 -17.33 -10.71 22.79
C LYS A 288 -17.04 -10.84 21.27
N LYS A 289 -17.39 -11.97 20.65
CA LYS A 289 -17.16 -12.24 19.21
C LYS A 289 -17.93 -11.30 18.26
N ASN A 290 -18.86 -10.46 18.74
CA ASN A 290 -19.67 -9.58 17.89
C ASN A 290 -19.02 -8.21 17.64
N SER A 291 -17.83 -7.98 18.21
CA SER A 291 -17.06 -6.76 17.99
C SER A 291 -16.31 -6.74 16.67
N LEU A 292 -15.48 -7.76 16.46
CA LEU A 292 -14.55 -7.80 15.35
C LEU A 292 -14.20 -9.22 14.92
N HIS A 293 -13.73 -9.32 13.69
CA HIS A 293 -13.05 -10.48 13.13
C HIS A 293 -11.65 -10.06 12.65
N ILE A 294 -10.66 -10.92 12.89
CA ILE A 294 -9.34 -10.85 12.29
C ILE A 294 -9.12 -12.22 11.67
N THR A 295 -8.77 -12.24 10.39
CA THR A 295 -8.41 -13.48 9.68
C THR A 295 -7.27 -14.18 10.41
N ASP A 296 -7.22 -15.50 10.32
CA ASP A 296 -6.24 -16.32 11.01
C ASP A 296 -5.06 -16.70 10.11
N LYS A 297 -5.33 -16.83 8.80
CA LYS A 297 -4.35 -17.26 7.80
C LYS A 297 -4.26 -16.30 6.62
N LYS A 298 -3.15 -16.38 5.90
CA LYS A 298 -2.89 -15.57 4.69
C LYS A 298 -3.95 -15.80 3.62
N GLU A 299 -4.37 -17.04 3.41
CA GLU A 299 -5.38 -17.41 2.41
C GLU A 299 -6.71 -16.73 2.73
N GLU A 300 -7.12 -16.74 3.99
CA GLU A 300 -8.32 -16.04 4.47
C GLU A 300 -8.18 -14.52 4.30
N THR A 301 -7.00 -13.94 4.55
CA THR A 301 -6.73 -12.52 4.30
C THR A 301 -6.93 -12.17 2.82
N LEU A 302 -6.42 -12.99 1.91
CA LEU A 302 -6.55 -12.76 0.46
C LEU A 302 -7.99 -12.93 -0.02
N GLU A 303 -8.70 -13.96 0.45
CA GLU A 303 -10.13 -14.18 0.15
C GLU A 303 -10.99 -13.02 0.68
N ALA A 304 -10.76 -12.59 1.93
CA ALA A 304 -11.46 -11.47 2.54
C ALA A 304 -11.24 -10.15 1.78
N LEU A 305 -10.04 -9.94 1.26
CA LEU A 305 -9.72 -8.81 0.38
C LEU A 305 -10.52 -8.87 -0.92
N ASP A 306 -10.58 -10.04 -1.58
CA ASP A 306 -11.37 -10.23 -2.81
C ASP A 306 -12.86 -9.95 -2.59
N ILE A 307 -13.40 -10.40 -1.46
CA ILE A 307 -14.79 -10.13 -1.07
C ILE A 307 -15.02 -8.63 -0.96
N ILE A 308 -14.18 -7.90 -0.23
CA ILE A 308 -14.34 -6.44 -0.05
C ILE A 308 -14.20 -5.68 -1.38
N MET A 309 -13.23 -6.05 -2.22
CA MET A 309 -13.06 -5.44 -3.54
C MET A 309 -14.29 -5.67 -4.43
N SER A 310 -14.99 -6.80 -4.27
CA SER A 310 -16.23 -7.07 -5.01
C SER A 310 -17.40 -6.20 -4.55
N ILE A 311 -17.53 -5.96 -3.23
CA ILE A 311 -18.58 -5.11 -2.64
C ILE A 311 -18.43 -3.66 -3.08
N GLY A 312 -17.19 -3.16 -3.22
CA GLY A 312 -16.93 -1.81 -3.75
C GLY A 312 -17.34 -1.63 -5.22
N LYS A 313 -17.38 -2.73 -5.99
CA LYS A 313 -17.78 -2.75 -7.42
C LYS A 313 -19.29 -2.85 -7.61
N SER A 314 -20.03 -3.45 -6.67
CA SER A 314 -21.49 -3.47 -6.70
C SER A 314 -22.04 -2.08 -6.39
N LYS A 315 -22.05 -1.22 -7.41
CA LYS A 315 -22.88 -0.01 -7.38
C LYS A 315 -24.33 -0.44 -7.38
N ASP A 316 -25.04 0.01 -6.36
CA ASP A 316 -26.45 0.42 -6.37
C ASP A 316 -27.27 -0.17 -7.52
N ILE A 317 -28.02 -1.24 -7.21
CA ILE A 317 -29.13 -1.73 -8.04
C ILE A 317 -30.26 -0.67 -8.10
N ASN A 318 -30.15 0.44 -7.37
CA ASN A 318 -31.06 1.58 -7.37
C ASN A 318 -30.49 2.83 -8.08
N GLY A 319 -29.84 2.64 -9.22
CA GLY A 319 -29.77 3.61 -10.33
C GLY A 319 -29.78 5.10 -9.95
N ARG A 320 -28.60 5.66 -9.62
CA ARG A 320 -28.27 7.05 -9.98
C ARG A 320 -26.85 7.12 -10.53
N LEU A 321 -26.72 7.84 -11.64
CA LEU A 321 -25.52 8.12 -12.45
C LEU A 321 -24.38 8.79 -11.64
N ILE A 322 -23.82 8.12 -10.63
CA ILE A 322 -22.74 8.68 -9.80
C ILE A 322 -21.36 8.28 -10.34
N ALA A 323 -21.26 7.19 -11.12
CA ALA A 323 -19.98 6.71 -11.67
C ALA A 323 -19.34 7.68 -12.67
N ASN A 324 -20.13 8.14 -13.65
CA ASN A 324 -19.65 9.02 -14.70
C ASN A 324 -19.33 10.42 -14.14
N ASP A 325 -20.12 10.92 -13.17
CA ASP A 325 -19.85 12.20 -12.53
C ASP A 325 -18.67 12.15 -11.56
N ILE A 326 -18.46 11.05 -10.82
CA ILE A 326 -17.24 10.87 -10.02
C ILE A 326 -16.02 10.78 -10.93
N ASN A 327 -16.06 10.02 -12.04
CA ASN A 327 -14.92 9.90 -12.95
C ASN A 327 -14.62 11.23 -13.66
N LYS A 328 -15.65 11.97 -14.11
CA LYS A 328 -15.49 13.34 -14.64
C LYS A 328 -14.93 14.29 -13.58
N THR A 329 -15.43 14.23 -12.35
CA THR A 329 -14.93 15.05 -11.23
C THR A 329 -13.49 14.71 -10.88
N LEU A 330 -13.14 13.42 -10.90
CA LEU A 330 -11.79 12.93 -10.63
C LEU A 330 -10.83 13.37 -11.75
N ALA A 331 -11.24 13.24 -13.01
CA ALA A 331 -10.48 13.73 -14.17
C ALA A 331 -10.30 15.26 -14.12
N MET A 332 -11.34 16.01 -13.75
CA MET A 332 -11.26 17.46 -13.57
C MET A 332 -10.31 17.84 -12.42
N LYS A 333 -10.40 17.15 -11.28
CA LYS A 333 -9.47 17.34 -10.14
C LYS A 333 -8.03 17.02 -10.52
N LYS A 334 -7.78 15.95 -11.28
CA LYS A 334 -6.46 15.61 -11.83
C LYS A 334 -5.95 16.73 -12.73
N ARG A 335 -6.77 17.21 -13.67
CA ARG A 335 -6.39 18.31 -14.58
C ARG A 335 -6.04 19.59 -13.83
N LEU A 336 -6.86 20.00 -12.86
CA LEU A 336 -6.61 21.19 -12.03
C LEU A 336 -5.32 21.05 -11.21
N ARG A 337 -5.05 19.87 -10.65
CA ARG A 337 -3.81 19.62 -9.92
C ARG A 337 -2.58 19.71 -10.83
N ASN A 338 -2.63 19.10 -12.01
CA ASN A 338 -1.51 19.14 -12.95
C ASN A 338 -1.20 20.59 -13.38
N ILE A 339 -2.23 21.42 -13.57
CA ILE A 339 -2.07 22.85 -13.82
C ILE A 339 -1.39 23.53 -12.62
N TYR A 340 -1.88 23.29 -11.42
CA TYR A 340 -1.32 23.88 -10.20
C TYR A 340 0.15 23.46 -9.95
N ALA A 341 0.48 22.19 -10.14
CA ALA A 341 1.84 21.67 -10.01
C ALA A 341 2.79 22.33 -11.03
N ARG A 342 2.36 22.48 -12.29
CA ARG A 342 3.11 23.21 -13.32
C ARG A 342 3.33 24.68 -12.95
N CYS A 343 2.32 25.34 -12.39
CA CYS A 343 2.45 26.71 -11.89
C CYS A 343 3.48 26.80 -10.76
N ILE A 344 3.45 25.90 -9.77
CA ILE A 344 4.43 25.87 -8.69
C ILE A 344 5.85 25.64 -9.23
N LEU A 345 6.04 24.70 -10.16
CA LEU A 345 7.37 24.48 -10.75
C LEU A 345 7.88 25.70 -11.52
N SER A 346 7.00 26.38 -12.26
CA SER A 346 7.33 27.63 -12.95
C SER A 346 7.77 28.72 -11.96
N ILE A 347 7.08 28.84 -10.82
CA ILE A 347 7.44 29.77 -9.75
C ILE A 347 8.78 29.39 -9.11
N LYS A 348 8.97 28.13 -8.71
CA LYS A 348 10.24 27.65 -8.13
C LYS A 348 11.42 27.91 -9.05
N LYS A 349 11.26 27.62 -10.36
CA LYS A 349 12.27 27.90 -11.38
C LYS A 349 12.61 29.38 -11.48
N ARG A 350 11.61 30.27 -11.42
CA ARG A 350 11.82 31.73 -11.40
C ARG A 350 12.52 32.22 -10.13
N LEU A 351 12.30 31.55 -9.00
CA LEU A 351 12.90 31.89 -7.71
C LEU A 351 14.28 31.24 -7.47
N GLY A 352 14.82 30.51 -8.45
CA GLY A 352 16.09 29.79 -8.29
C GLY A 352 16.05 28.67 -7.25
N ILE A 353 14.85 28.25 -6.85
CA ILE A 353 14.65 27.16 -5.87
C ILE A 353 14.84 25.84 -6.62
N PRO A 354 15.66 24.90 -6.11
CA PRO A 354 15.78 23.57 -6.68
C PRO A 354 14.40 22.92 -6.88
N VAL A 355 14.18 22.42 -8.10
CA VAL A 355 12.94 21.75 -8.51
C VAL A 355 13.01 20.28 -8.24
#